data_AF-L7QP18-F1
#
_entry.id   AF-L7QP18-F1
#
_cell.length_a   1.000
_cell.length_b   1.000
_cell.length_c   1.000
_cell.angle_alpha   90.00
_cell.angle_beta   90.00
_cell.angle_gamma   90.00
#
_symmetry.space_group_name_H-M   'P 1'
#
loop_
_entity.id
_entity.type
_entity.pdbx_description
1 polymer ?
#
loop_
_entity_poly.entity_id
_entity_poly.type
_entity_poly.pdbx_seq_one_letter_code
_entity_poly.pdbx_strand_id
1 'polypeptide(L)'
;SDAHRRQMEIFGQNPDRVIEGYSEEFEESFLEHLRRAHPFSRVQATVVYNEFIADRHHVHMNSTKWLTLTEFVKYLGKKGICRVDETPKGWFMSLIQKDAAEVSWRNRGGFRGVAGPARYFWSRAMMRHGAGIPARIPLQWLLLEAVSIGWLR
;
A
#
# COMPACT_ATOMS: atom_id res chain seq x y z
N SER A 1 -7.70 41.24 12.66
CA SER A 1 -6.83 40.15 13.15
C SER A 1 -5.43 40.31 12.58
N ASP A 2 -4.45 40.71 13.39
CA ASP A 2 -3.04 40.80 12.96
C ASP A 2 -2.46 39.46 12.49
N ALA A 3 -2.94 38.33 13.03
CA ALA A 3 -2.62 37.00 12.54
C ALA A 3 -3.08 36.77 11.08
N HIS A 4 -4.27 37.27 10.74
CA HIS A 4 -4.81 37.20 9.37
C HIS A 4 -4.03 38.11 8.40
N ARG A 5 -3.60 39.31 8.85
CA ARG A 5 -2.71 40.20 8.07
C ARG A 5 -1.33 39.59 7.85
N ARG A 6 -0.73 38.97 8.87
CA ARG A 6 0.56 38.27 8.75
C ARG A 6 0.47 37.05 7.84
N GLN A 7 -0.62 36.30 7.91
CA GLN A 7 -0.89 35.23 6.94
C GLN A 7 -0.94 35.82 5.52
N MET A 8 -1.68 36.91 5.28
CA MET A 8 -1.74 37.61 3.98
C MET A 8 -0.37 38.11 3.49
N GLU A 9 0.51 38.57 4.39
CA GLU A 9 1.89 38.96 4.04
C GLU A 9 2.76 37.76 3.67
N ILE A 10 2.58 36.60 4.34
CA ILE A 10 3.23 35.33 3.97
C ILE A 10 2.67 34.81 2.64
N PHE A 11 1.37 34.96 2.38
CA PHE A 11 0.71 34.65 1.10
C PHE A 11 1.32 35.47 -0.06
N GLY A 12 1.70 36.72 0.19
CA GLY A 12 2.26 37.62 -0.82
C GLY A 12 3.71 37.31 -1.24
N GLN A 13 4.47 36.54 -0.46
CA GLN A 13 5.90 36.33 -0.73
C GLN A 13 6.24 35.03 -1.46
N ASN A 14 5.46 33.96 -1.35
CA ASN A 14 5.64 32.72 -2.12
C ASN A 14 4.33 31.92 -2.16
N PRO A 15 3.41 32.20 -3.10
CA PRO A 15 2.13 31.49 -3.20
C PRO A 15 2.31 29.98 -3.40
N ASP A 16 3.38 29.58 -4.08
CA ASP A 16 3.69 28.17 -4.36
C ASP A 16 3.92 27.37 -3.06
N ARG A 17 4.62 27.94 -2.08
CA ARG A 17 4.91 27.27 -0.80
C ARG A 17 3.65 27.00 0.02
N VAL A 18 2.67 27.89 -0.10
CA VAL A 18 1.39 27.75 0.61
C VAL A 18 0.53 26.66 -0.03
N ILE A 19 0.48 26.63 -1.37
CA ILE A 19 -0.22 25.60 -2.13
C ILE A 19 0.41 24.22 -1.86
N GLU A 20 1.74 24.14 -1.78
CA GLU A 20 2.44 22.90 -1.42
C GLU A 20 2.02 22.39 -0.04
N GLY A 21 2.01 23.25 0.99
CA GLY A 21 1.57 22.87 2.34
C GLY A 21 0.13 22.35 2.39
N TYR A 22 -0.81 23.07 1.77
CA TYR A 22 -2.20 22.60 1.69
C TYR A 22 -2.36 21.31 0.89
N SER A 23 -1.53 21.12 -0.14
CA SER A 23 -1.54 19.89 -0.94
C SER A 23 -1.05 18.69 -0.14
N GLU A 24 0.00 18.87 0.67
CA GLU A 24 0.52 17.82 1.56
C GLU A 24 -0.50 17.44 2.64
N GLU A 25 -1.08 18.44 3.31
CA GLU A 25 -2.11 18.24 4.34
C GLU A 25 -3.36 17.54 3.77
N PHE A 26 -3.80 17.96 2.58
CA PHE A 26 -4.90 17.31 1.88
C PHE A 26 -4.59 15.84 1.53
N GLU A 27 -3.40 15.57 0.98
CA GLU A 27 -3.00 14.21 0.61
C GLU A 27 -2.96 13.30 1.84
N GLU A 28 -2.36 13.75 2.93
CA GLU A 28 -2.25 12.99 4.18
C GLU A 28 -3.64 12.69 4.77
N SER A 29 -4.47 13.71 4.92
CA SER A 29 -5.83 13.58 5.47
C SER A 29 -6.71 12.66 4.62
N PHE A 30 -6.64 12.80 3.29
CA PHE A 30 -7.40 11.95 2.38
C PHE A 30 -6.96 10.49 2.47
N LEU A 31 -5.65 10.23 2.52
CA LEU A 31 -5.12 8.88 2.63
C LEU A 31 -5.38 8.25 4.00
N GLU A 32 -5.39 9.04 5.08
CA GLU A 32 -5.81 8.59 6.40
C GLU A 32 -7.28 8.14 6.39
N HIS A 33 -8.16 8.95 5.80
CA HIS A 33 -9.57 8.59 5.63
C HIS A 33 -9.70 7.28 4.83
N LEU A 34 -9.02 7.18 3.68
CA LEU A 34 -9.05 5.98 2.83
C LEU A 34 -8.55 4.73 3.57
N ARG A 35 -7.46 4.83 4.34
CA ARG A 35 -6.92 3.73 5.16
C ARG A 35 -7.89 3.23 6.20
N ARG A 36 -8.63 4.14 6.85
CA ARG A 36 -9.59 3.81 7.90
C ARG A 36 -10.88 3.24 7.34
N ALA A 37 -11.43 3.84 6.29
CA ALA A 37 -12.73 3.47 5.75
C ALA A 37 -12.66 2.30 4.75
N HIS A 38 -11.62 2.26 3.90
CA HIS A 38 -11.52 1.31 2.77
C HIS A 38 -10.12 0.65 2.67
N PRO A 39 -9.60 -0.01 3.72
CA PRO A 39 -8.22 -0.53 3.74
C PRO A 39 -7.94 -1.61 2.68
N PHE A 40 -8.95 -2.41 2.32
CA PHE A 40 -8.80 -3.57 1.41
C PHE A 40 -9.76 -3.53 0.23
N SER A 41 -10.58 -2.48 0.14
CA SER A 41 -11.67 -2.38 -0.83
C SER A 41 -11.25 -1.58 -2.05
N ARG A 42 -11.73 -2.02 -3.21
CA ARG A 42 -11.77 -1.19 -4.42
C ARG A 42 -13.04 -0.36 -4.37
N VAL A 43 -12.89 0.96 -4.35
CA VAL A 43 -13.97 1.92 -4.16
C VAL A 43 -13.90 3.03 -5.22
N GLN A 44 -15.05 3.59 -5.60
CA GLN A 44 -15.09 4.72 -6.53
C GLN A 44 -14.50 5.96 -5.86
N ALA A 45 -13.62 6.67 -6.57
CA ALA A 45 -12.93 7.86 -6.04
C ALA A 45 -13.91 8.94 -5.55
N THR A 46 -15.00 9.16 -6.28
CA THR A 46 -16.04 10.13 -5.93
C THR A 46 -16.74 9.79 -4.62
N VAL A 47 -16.95 8.50 -4.34
CA VAL A 47 -17.53 8.04 -3.06
C VAL A 47 -16.60 8.39 -1.90
N VAL A 48 -15.31 8.02 -2.01
CA VAL A 48 -14.31 8.36 -0.99
C VAL A 48 -14.19 9.86 -0.78
N TYR A 49 -14.19 10.64 -1.87
CA TYR A 49 -14.12 12.10 -1.78
C TYR A 49 -15.33 12.69 -1.05
N ASN A 50 -16.54 12.21 -1.37
CA ASN A 50 -17.76 12.68 -0.69
C ASN A 50 -17.77 12.32 0.80
N GLU A 51 -17.29 11.14 1.16
CA GLU A 51 -17.13 10.71 2.56
C GLU A 51 -16.08 11.55 3.30
N PHE A 52 -14.98 11.88 2.62
CA PHE A 52 -13.91 12.73 3.16
C PHE A 52 -14.40 14.15 3.47
N ILE A 53 -15.12 14.78 2.53
CA ILE A 53 -15.61 16.15 2.70
C ILE A 53 -16.85 16.26 3.61
N ALA A 54 -17.41 15.13 4.05
CA ALA A 54 -18.52 15.12 5.00
C ALA A 54 -18.06 15.55 6.42
N ASP A 55 -16.79 15.40 6.76
CA ASP A 55 -16.20 16.00 7.96
C ASP A 55 -16.11 17.52 7.77
N ARG A 56 -16.30 18.35 8.81
CA ARG A 56 -16.19 19.82 8.67
C ARG A 56 -14.77 20.38 8.79
N HIS A 57 -13.80 19.56 9.18
CA HIS A 57 -12.41 19.98 9.38
C HIS A 57 -11.46 19.51 8.28
N HIS A 58 -11.98 19.02 7.15
CA HIS A 58 -11.14 18.62 6.03
C HIS A 58 -10.57 19.84 5.29
N VAL A 59 -9.37 19.68 4.74
CA VAL A 59 -8.84 20.61 3.75
C VAL A 59 -9.62 20.44 2.44
N HIS A 60 -10.14 21.54 1.88
CA HIS A 60 -10.87 21.49 0.63
C HIS A 60 -9.92 21.39 -0.57
N MET A 61 -10.27 20.57 -1.57
CA MET A 61 -9.43 20.31 -2.75
C MET A 61 -9.06 21.59 -3.53
N ASN A 62 -9.96 22.58 -3.58
CA ASN A 62 -9.72 23.90 -4.20
C ASN A 62 -8.46 24.63 -3.67
N SER A 63 -7.96 24.28 -2.48
CA SER A 63 -6.77 24.89 -1.89
C SER A 63 -5.47 24.15 -2.24
N THR A 64 -5.53 23.17 -3.13
CA THR A 64 -4.40 22.29 -3.47
C THR A 64 -3.92 22.50 -4.89
N LYS A 65 -2.79 21.88 -5.24
CA LYS A 65 -2.23 21.87 -6.60
C LYS A 65 -3.04 21.05 -7.62
N TRP A 66 -4.01 20.24 -7.17
CA TRP A 66 -4.81 19.40 -8.06
C TRP A 66 -6.10 20.11 -8.45
N LEU A 67 -6.32 20.31 -9.74
CA LEU A 67 -7.48 21.04 -10.25
C LEU A 67 -8.75 20.18 -10.22
N THR A 68 -8.60 18.86 -10.23
CA THR A 68 -9.71 17.91 -10.25
C THR A 68 -9.39 16.67 -9.43
N LEU A 69 -10.43 16.01 -8.91
CA LEU A 69 -10.30 14.72 -8.24
C LEU A 69 -9.58 13.69 -9.11
N THR A 70 -9.90 13.67 -10.42
CA THR A 70 -9.27 12.77 -11.39
C THR A 70 -7.76 12.96 -11.46
N GLU A 71 -7.28 14.20 -11.45
CA GLU A 71 -5.85 14.51 -11.46
C GLU A 71 -5.17 13.99 -10.18
N PHE A 72 -5.80 14.22 -9.03
CA PHE A 72 -5.34 13.71 -7.75
C PHE A 72 -5.28 12.17 -7.72
N VAL A 73 -6.31 11.48 -8.20
CA VAL A 73 -6.34 10.00 -8.29
C VAL A 73 -5.21 9.49 -9.18
N LYS A 74 -5.03 10.08 -10.37
CA LYS A 74 -3.94 9.72 -11.28
C LYS A 74 -2.57 9.94 -10.62
N TYR A 75 -2.41 11.02 -9.86
CA TYR A 75 -1.20 11.28 -9.08
C TYR A 75 -0.94 10.18 -8.04
N LEU A 76 -1.94 9.77 -7.24
CA LEU A 76 -1.80 8.69 -6.27
C LEU A 76 -1.41 7.34 -6.92
N GLY A 77 -1.95 7.09 -8.12
CA GLY A 77 -1.57 5.95 -8.95
C GLY A 77 -0.11 6.00 -9.39
N LYS A 78 0.34 7.14 -9.92
CA LYS A 78 1.74 7.36 -10.35
C LYS A 78 2.73 7.24 -9.19
N LYS A 79 2.35 7.71 -7.99
CA LYS A 79 3.16 7.61 -6.76
C LYS A 79 3.21 6.18 -6.20
N GLY A 80 2.39 5.26 -6.70
CA GLY A 80 2.32 3.88 -6.24
C GLY A 80 1.74 3.74 -4.84
N ILE A 81 0.90 4.69 -4.40
CA ILE A 81 0.19 4.62 -3.12
C ILE A 81 -1.12 3.85 -3.29
N CYS A 82 -1.83 4.11 -4.39
CA CYS A 82 -3.09 3.46 -4.72
C CYS A 82 -2.97 2.74 -6.06
N ARG A 83 -3.64 1.59 -6.20
CA ARG A 83 -3.98 1.05 -7.52
C ARG A 83 -5.20 1.80 -8.00
N VAL A 84 -5.14 2.34 -9.21
CA VAL A 84 -6.20 3.16 -9.80
C VAL A 84 -6.57 2.61 -11.15
N ASP A 85 -7.86 2.67 -11.47
CA ASP A 85 -8.39 2.14 -12.72
C ASP A 85 -9.59 2.97 -13.19
N GLU A 86 -9.66 3.18 -14.50
CA GLU A 86 -10.73 3.93 -15.15
C GLU A 86 -11.76 2.98 -15.73
N THR A 87 -13.03 3.25 -15.46
CA THR A 87 -14.16 2.49 -16.00
C THR A 87 -15.19 3.46 -16.58
N PRO A 88 -16.16 2.96 -17.37
CA PRO A 88 -17.29 3.81 -17.82
C PRO A 88 -18.11 4.41 -16.67
N LYS A 89 -18.02 3.83 -15.46
CA LYS A 89 -18.68 4.34 -14.25
C LYS A 89 -17.81 5.35 -13.49
N GLY A 90 -16.65 5.73 -14.01
CA GLY A 90 -15.70 6.65 -13.37
C GLY A 90 -14.45 5.95 -12.83
N TRP A 91 -13.70 6.69 -12.01
CA TRP A 91 -12.42 6.28 -11.44
C TRP A 91 -12.60 5.45 -10.16
N PHE A 92 -11.92 4.32 -10.10
CA PHE A 92 -11.82 3.47 -8.92
C PHE A 92 -10.40 3.50 -8.36
N MET A 93 -10.30 3.32 -7.05
CA MET A 93 -9.03 3.25 -6.34
C MET A 93 -9.06 2.17 -5.25
N SER A 94 -7.90 1.63 -4.95
CA SER A 94 -7.66 0.75 -3.80
C SER A 94 -6.27 1.03 -3.22
N LEU A 95 -6.14 1.00 -1.91
CA LEU A 95 -4.87 1.25 -1.24
C LEU A 95 -3.88 0.10 -1.50
N ILE A 96 -2.63 0.42 -1.83
CA ILE A 96 -1.56 -0.57 -1.91
C ILE A 96 -1.05 -0.85 -0.49
N GLN A 97 -1.34 -2.05 0.01
CA GLN A 97 -0.75 -2.54 1.25
C GLN A 97 0.73 -2.85 1.00
N LYS A 98 1.62 -2.11 1.66
CA LYS A 98 3.02 -2.54 1.79
C LYS A 98 3.03 -3.53 2.94
N ASP A 99 3.05 -4.83 2.63
CA ASP A 99 3.17 -5.86 3.65
C ASP A 99 4.36 -5.52 4.56
N ALA A 100 4.08 -5.20 5.83
CA ALA A 100 5.11 -4.84 6.81
C ALA A 100 6.17 -5.95 6.97
N ALA A 101 5.83 -7.18 6.61
CA ALA A 101 6.75 -8.29 6.53
C ALA A 101 7.89 -8.03 5.52
N GLU A 102 7.61 -7.47 4.34
CA GLU A 102 8.59 -7.25 3.27
C GLU A 102 9.63 -6.16 3.65
N VAL A 103 9.18 -5.09 4.32
CA VAL A 103 10.06 -4.00 4.78
C VAL A 103 11.00 -4.47 5.89
N SER A 104 10.56 -5.41 6.75
CA SER A 104 11.41 -5.99 7.82
C SER A 104 12.52 -6.91 7.30
N TRP A 105 12.35 -7.50 6.10
CA TRP A 105 13.40 -8.28 5.42
C TRP A 105 14.38 -7.37 4.69
N ARG A 106 13.92 -6.27 4.09
CA ARG A 106 14.78 -5.35 3.33
C ARG A 106 15.73 -4.54 4.20
N ASN A 107 15.32 -4.17 5.42
CA ASN A 107 16.14 -3.37 6.35
C ASN A 107 17.15 -4.20 7.17
N ARG A 108 17.08 -5.54 7.14
CA ARG A 108 18.02 -6.44 7.84
C ARG A 108 19.12 -6.98 6.92
N GLY A 109 19.71 -6.09 6.12
CA GLY A 109 21.02 -6.30 5.48
C GLY A 109 21.29 -7.70 4.93
N GLY A 110 20.87 -7.95 3.69
CA GLY A 110 21.56 -8.85 2.76
C GLY A 110 21.38 -10.35 2.98
N PHE A 111 20.68 -11.00 2.06
CA PHE A 111 21.25 -12.10 1.27
C PHE A 111 20.49 -12.17 -0.06
N ARG A 112 21.21 -11.97 -1.18
CA ARG A 112 20.70 -12.27 -2.52
C ARG A 112 20.60 -13.78 -2.62
N GLY A 113 19.39 -14.28 -2.87
CA GLY A 113 19.21 -15.65 -3.32
C GLY A 113 17.99 -16.34 -2.71
N VAL A 114 17.08 -16.68 -3.61
CA VAL A 114 16.11 -17.78 -3.57
C VAL A 114 14.83 -17.70 -2.71
N ALA A 115 13.73 -17.78 -3.46
CA ALA A 115 12.44 -18.41 -3.18
C ALA A 115 11.48 -17.74 -2.18
N GLY A 116 10.32 -17.35 -2.70
CA GLY A 116 9.16 -16.84 -1.97
C GLY A 116 8.50 -17.87 -1.01
N PRO A 117 7.29 -17.57 -0.53
CA PRO A 117 6.77 -18.01 0.78
C PRO A 117 6.39 -19.51 0.90
N ALA A 118 6.78 -20.37 -0.03
CA ALA A 118 6.34 -21.76 -0.08
C ALA A 118 7.08 -22.73 0.87
N ARG A 119 7.75 -22.25 1.93
CA ARG A 119 8.55 -23.10 2.83
C ARG A 119 8.21 -23.01 4.32
N TYR A 120 7.08 -22.40 4.68
CA TYR A 120 6.69 -22.23 6.08
C TYR A 120 5.79 -23.32 6.66
N PHE A 121 5.53 -24.42 5.93
CA PHE A 121 4.65 -25.46 6.48
C PHE A 121 5.35 -26.66 7.14
N TRP A 122 6.68 -26.81 7.02
CA TRP A 122 7.36 -28.01 7.53
C TRP A 122 8.56 -27.80 8.46
N SER A 123 8.98 -26.56 8.73
CA SER A 123 10.19 -26.33 9.53
C SER A 123 9.96 -26.21 11.05
N ARG A 124 8.75 -26.45 11.56
CA ARG A 124 8.46 -26.50 13.01
C ARG A 124 7.96 -27.88 13.50
N ALA A 125 7.81 -28.86 12.60
CA ALA A 125 7.43 -30.23 12.98
C ALA A 125 8.62 -31.19 13.16
N MET A 126 9.86 -30.75 12.92
CA MET A 126 11.03 -31.66 12.86
C MET A 126 12.19 -31.34 13.83
N MET A 127 11.99 -30.54 14.89
CA MET A 127 13.07 -30.28 15.87
C MET A 127 12.61 -30.19 17.34
N ARG A 128 11.77 -31.11 17.82
CA ARG A 128 11.81 -31.48 19.24
C ARG A 128 11.20 -32.86 19.50
N HIS A 129 12.05 -33.69 20.09
CA HIS A 129 11.84 -35.07 20.58
C HIS A 129 11.89 -36.17 19.51
N GLY A 130 12.95 -36.98 19.63
CA GLY A 130 13.18 -38.16 18.82
C GLY A 130 12.13 -39.24 19.08
N ALA A 131 11.56 -39.74 18.00
CA ALA A 131 10.93 -41.04 17.91
C ALA A 131 10.82 -41.40 16.42
N GLY A 132 11.28 -42.61 16.08
CA GLY A 132 10.92 -43.42 14.91
C GLY A 132 10.65 -42.75 13.56
N ILE A 133 11.43 -43.14 12.54
CA ILE A 133 11.06 -43.00 11.12
C ILE A 133 9.66 -43.63 10.92
N PRO A 134 8.64 -42.89 10.45
CA PRO A 134 7.37 -43.51 10.10
C PRO A 134 7.56 -44.37 8.85
N ALA A 135 7.52 -45.68 9.03
CA ALA A 135 7.50 -46.67 7.96
C ALA A 135 6.18 -46.58 7.19
N ARG A 136 6.11 -45.71 6.18
CA ARG A 136 5.28 -45.78 4.96
C ARG A 136 5.25 -44.39 4.31
N ILE A 137 6.32 -44.04 3.62
CA ILE A 137 6.27 -43.02 2.58
C ILE A 137 5.89 -43.76 1.30
N PRO A 138 4.77 -43.41 0.63
CA PRO A 138 4.40 -44.06 -0.63
C PRO A 138 5.48 -43.78 -1.68
N LEU A 139 5.97 -44.82 -2.37
CA LEU A 139 7.07 -44.73 -3.36
C LEU A 139 6.84 -43.67 -4.45
N GLN A 140 5.58 -43.33 -4.76
CA GLN A 140 5.22 -42.28 -5.70
C GLN A 140 5.69 -40.87 -5.27
N TRP A 141 5.92 -40.63 -3.97
CA TRP A 141 6.35 -39.33 -3.45
C TRP A 141 7.87 -39.12 -3.50
N LEU A 142 8.67 -40.18 -3.38
CA LEU A 142 10.14 -40.09 -3.52
C LEU A 142 10.57 -39.80 -4.97
N LEU A 143 9.79 -40.28 -5.95
CA LEU A 143 10.05 -40.03 -7.37
C LEU A 143 9.78 -38.59 -7.80
N LEU A 144 8.79 -37.91 -7.20
CA LEU A 144 8.47 -36.51 -7.49
C LEU A 144 9.52 -35.53 -6.94
N GLU A 145 10.13 -35.82 -5.78
CA GLU A 145 11.27 -35.04 -5.30
C GLU A 145 12.56 -35.30 -6.10
N ALA A 146 12.82 -36.54 -6.52
CA ALA A 146 14.02 -36.85 -7.31
C ALA A 146 14.02 -36.18 -8.70
N VAL A 147 12.85 -36.03 -9.33
CA VAL A 147 12.69 -35.28 -10.60
C VAL A 147 12.82 -33.77 -10.39
N SER A 148 12.31 -33.24 -9.28
CA SER A 148 12.38 -31.81 -8.95
C SER A 148 13.81 -31.35 -8.59
N ILE A 149 14.65 -32.25 -8.06
CA ILE A 149 16.04 -31.98 -7.65
C ILE A 149 17.04 -32.40 -8.75
N GLY A 150 16.58 -32.99 -9.87
CA GLY A 150 17.40 -33.24 -11.06
C GLY A 150 18.39 -34.41 -10.96
N TRP A 151 18.13 -35.39 -10.10
CA TRP A 151 19.00 -36.56 -9.91
C TRP A 151 18.69 -37.74 -10.85
N LEU A 152 17.57 -37.71 -11.57
CA LEU A 152 17.20 -38.70 -12.57
C LEU A 152 16.94 -38.01 -13.91
N ARG A 153 17.57 -38.53 -14.95
CA ARG A 153 17.37 -38.15 -16.34
C ARG A 153 16.84 -39.35 -17.12
#